data_AF-A0A2J5HX08-F1
#
_entry.id   AF-A0A2J5HX08-F1
#
_cell.length_a   1.000
_cell.length_b   1.000
_cell.length_c   1.000
_cell.angle_alpha   90.00
_cell.angle_beta   90.00
_cell.angle_gamma   90.00
#
_symmetry.space_group_name_H-M   'P 1'
#
loop_
_entity.id
_entity.type
_entity.pdbx_description
1 polymer ?
#
loop_
_entity_poly.entity_id
_entity_poly.type
_entity_poly.pdbx_seq_one_letter_code
_entity_poly.pdbx_strand_id
1 'polypeptide(L)'
;MTTLFVDGVNQGDGVCVRMHNVAELSSDPVPIDSSLMACGHNGETPVSRTCGIKPSSKITFGFRQNADDPSSGAIAPSHRGPCAVYMKRVADATASHASGANAAAGPGWFKIWELDYDSASEQWCTQMLIANNGFLSVDVPRGLEAGDYLVRTEILALHDADKNPPDPQFFVGCAQVFLESGGGGVDGVLVEQPETVSISEGTYDLEVPGLTFNVYESDPKTYPMFGPPVFKPRDDARVQNNNDPVKQTKGLRPAGCVLERDNWCAVEVPEYSSETQCWEASEDCWGQSNVCWSTPPPTGNALCEIWQDRCHRLDEDCISGRWTGPEQEGDLTPEKPGVGGSMDVFTKGESRRKSG
;
A
#
# COMPACT_ATOMS: atom_id res chain seq x y z
N MET A 1 -5.00 -2.15 4.22
CA MET A 1 -3.54 -2.21 3.93
C MET A 1 -2.87 -1.06 4.65
N THR A 2 -1.84 -1.33 5.46
CA THR A 2 -1.17 -0.31 6.28
C THR A 2 0.26 0.01 5.84
N THR A 3 0.98 -0.99 5.31
CA THR A 3 2.42 -0.89 5.05
C THR A 3 2.75 -1.55 3.71
N LEU A 4 3.63 -0.93 2.93
CA LEU A 4 4.21 -1.54 1.74
C LEU A 4 5.66 -1.95 2.02
N PHE A 5 6.06 -3.10 1.48
CA PHE A 5 7.45 -3.54 1.45
C PHE A 5 7.85 -3.77 0.00
N VAL A 6 9.06 -3.35 -0.35
CA VAL A 6 9.65 -3.56 -1.68
C VAL A 6 10.91 -4.39 -1.50
N ASP A 7 10.95 -5.58 -2.10
CA ASP A 7 12.08 -6.50 -2.04
C ASP A 7 12.52 -6.80 -0.59
N GLY A 8 11.54 -6.89 0.31
CA GLY A 8 11.72 -7.17 1.74
C GLY A 8 12.00 -5.93 2.60
N VAL A 9 12.21 -4.77 1.99
CA VAL A 9 12.47 -3.51 2.70
C VAL A 9 11.16 -2.83 3.06
N ASN A 10 10.94 -2.62 4.36
CA ASN A 10 9.79 -1.90 4.88
C ASN A 10 9.85 -0.42 4.49
N GLN A 11 8.83 0.05 3.77
CA GLN A 11 8.77 1.44 3.33
C GLN A 11 8.30 2.40 4.44
N GLY A 12 7.66 1.90 5.49
CA GLY A 12 7.08 2.66 6.59
C GLY A 12 5.55 2.62 6.56
N ASP A 13 4.94 2.81 7.73
CA ASP A 13 3.49 2.82 7.88
C ASP A 13 2.88 4.02 7.15
N GLY A 14 1.86 3.77 6.33
CA GLY A 14 1.21 4.79 5.50
C GLY A 14 2.06 5.41 4.39
N VAL A 15 3.38 5.19 4.38
CA VAL A 15 4.27 5.68 3.31
C VAL A 15 3.79 5.13 1.98
N CYS A 16 3.57 6.02 1.02
CA CYS A 16 3.07 5.73 -0.33
C CYS A 16 1.71 5.00 -0.39
N VAL A 17 1.00 4.82 0.73
CA VAL A 17 -0.34 4.22 0.77
C VAL A 17 -1.38 5.35 0.81
N ARG A 18 -2.39 5.28 -0.08
CA ARG A 18 -3.56 6.17 -0.04
C ARG A 18 -4.52 5.72 1.06
N MET A 19 -4.07 5.89 2.30
CA MET A 19 -4.84 5.51 3.48
C MET A 19 -5.87 6.58 3.82
N HIS A 20 -7.07 6.16 4.21
CA HIS A 20 -8.04 7.07 4.79
C HIS A 20 -7.50 7.67 6.10
N ASN A 21 -7.88 8.90 6.45
CA ASN A 21 -7.42 9.57 7.68
C ASN A 21 -8.34 9.36 8.89
N VAL A 22 -9.51 8.76 8.68
CA VAL A 22 -10.43 8.29 9.72
C VAL A 22 -10.27 6.78 9.87
N ALA A 23 -10.00 6.35 11.10
CA ALA A 23 -9.64 4.98 11.42
C ALA A 23 -10.77 3.98 11.08
N GLU A 24 -12.03 4.30 11.42
CA GLU A 24 -13.14 3.37 11.14
C GLU A 24 -13.27 3.08 9.64
N LEU A 25 -13.22 4.12 8.82
CA LEU A 25 -13.30 4.02 7.35
C LEU A 25 -12.06 3.41 6.69
N SER A 26 -10.98 3.19 7.44
CA SER A 26 -9.77 2.53 6.93
C SER A 26 -9.88 1.00 6.93
N SER A 27 -10.79 0.46 7.76
CA SER A 27 -11.06 -0.96 7.92
C SER A 27 -12.47 -1.36 7.49
N ASP A 28 -13.38 -0.42 7.26
CA ASP A 28 -14.74 -0.71 6.78
C ASP A 28 -14.74 -1.23 5.33
N PRO A 29 -15.63 -2.17 4.99
CA PRO A 29 -15.82 -2.59 3.61
C PRO A 29 -16.47 -1.47 2.78
N VAL A 30 -16.14 -1.42 1.49
CA VAL A 30 -16.75 -0.45 0.58
C VAL A 30 -18.07 -0.97 0.00
N PRO A 31 -19.04 -0.08 -0.30
CA PRO A 31 -20.24 -0.47 -1.03
C PRO A 31 -19.92 -1.00 -2.43
N ILE A 32 -20.64 -2.04 -2.86
CA ILE A 32 -20.41 -2.72 -4.14
C ILE A 32 -20.53 -1.78 -5.35
N ASP A 33 -21.56 -0.94 -5.35
CA ASP A 33 -21.86 0.01 -6.41
C ASP A 33 -21.36 1.41 -6.03
N SER A 34 -20.04 1.57 -6.04
CA SER A 34 -19.39 2.82 -5.65
C SER A 34 -18.06 3.03 -6.36
N SER A 35 -17.71 4.29 -6.64
CA SER A 35 -16.38 4.67 -7.09
C SER A 35 -15.27 4.30 -6.09
N LEU A 36 -15.63 4.15 -4.80
CA LEU A 36 -14.73 3.66 -3.74
C LEU A 36 -14.19 2.26 -4.04
N MET A 37 -14.85 1.46 -4.89
CA MET A 37 -14.38 0.14 -5.29
C MET A 37 -12.97 0.13 -5.88
N ALA A 38 -12.53 1.25 -6.47
CA ALA A 38 -11.20 1.35 -7.07
C ALA A 38 -10.08 1.37 -6.02
N CYS A 39 -10.13 2.26 -5.03
CA CYS A 39 -9.01 2.47 -4.09
C CYS A 39 -9.45 2.71 -2.64
N GLY A 40 -10.70 2.42 -2.28
CA GLY A 40 -11.23 2.63 -0.94
C GLY A 40 -11.59 4.08 -0.65
N HIS A 41 -11.95 4.34 0.60
CA HIS A 41 -12.17 5.69 1.10
C HIS A 41 -10.89 6.54 0.94
N ASN A 42 -11.02 7.78 0.47
CA ASN A 42 -9.90 8.66 0.05
C ASN A 42 -8.97 8.10 -1.03
N GLY A 43 -9.36 7.02 -1.73
CA GLY A 43 -8.54 6.41 -2.78
C GLY A 43 -8.23 7.32 -3.98
N GLU A 44 -9.04 8.36 -4.20
CA GLU A 44 -8.80 9.40 -5.20
C GLU A 44 -7.83 10.50 -4.70
N THR A 45 -7.64 10.60 -3.39
CA THR A 45 -6.72 11.60 -2.81
C THR A 45 -5.30 11.02 -2.86
N PRO A 46 -4.37 11.64 -3.60
CA PRO A 46 -2.99 11.20 -3.61
C PRO A 46 -2.31 11.44 -2.25
N VAL A 47 -1.24 10.69 -1.99
CA VAL A 47 -0.26 11.04 -0.95
C VAL A 47 1.01 11.59 -1.59
N SER A 48 1.80 12.33 -0.79
CA SER A 48 2.99 13.02 -1.28
C SER A 48 4.15 12.09 -1.64
N ARG A 49 4.06 10.78 -1.33
CA ARG A 49 5.15 9.81 -1.54
C ARG A 49 4.79 8.73 -2.54
N THR A 50 5.79 8.25 -3.27
CA THR A 50 5.71 7.06 -4.11
C THR A 50 6.86 6.14 -3.74
N CYS A 51 6.61 4.83 -3.74
CA CYS A 51 7.65 3.84 -3.47
C CYS A 51 8.24 3.31 -4.77
N GLY A 52 9.56 3.41 -4.92
CA GLY A 52 10.27 2.92 -6.11
C GLY A 52 10.24 1.39 -6.16
N ILE A 53 9.87 0.85 -7.32
CA ILE A 53 9.89 -0.58 -7.62
C ILE A 53 10.61 -0.82 -8.95
N LYS A 54 11.06 -2.06 -9.18
CA LYS A 54 11.68 -2.49 -10.44
C LYS A 54 10.84 -3.60 -11.08
N PRO A 55 11.06 -3.89 -12.37
CA PRO A 55 10.51 -5.10 -12.97
C PRO A 55 10.93 -6.33 -12.15
N SER A 56 9.99 -7.23 -11.88
CA SER A 56 10.18 -8.39 -10.99
C SER A 56 10.47 -8.06 -9.52
N SER A 57 10.35 -6.80 -9.08
CA SER A 57 10.34 -6.52 -7.64
C SER A 57 9.22 -7.32 -6.98
N LYS A 58 9.53 -7.83 -5.81
CA LYS A 58 8.55 -8.47 -4.94
C LYS A 58 7.95 -7.40 -4.04
N ILE A 59 6.67 -7.11 -4.22
CA ILE A 59 5.94 -6.19 -3.36
C ILE A 59 5.14 -6.97 -2.33
N THR A 60 5.23 -6.57 -1.08
CA THR A 60 4.48 -7.20 0.02
C THR A 60 3.62 -6.15 0.72
N PHE A 61 2.37 -6.50 0.96
CA PHE A 61 1.39 -5.65 1.63
C PHE A 61 1.19 -6.15 3.05
N GLY A 62 1.35 -5.26 4.03
CA GLY A 62 0.97 -5.48 5.42
C GLY A 62 -0.49 -5.10 5.63
N PHE A 63 -1.26 -6.01 6.22
CA PHE A 63 -2.64 -5.78 6.64
C PHE A 63 -2.75 -5.86 8.16
N ARG A 64 -3.52 -4.94 8.72
CA ARG A 64 -3.87 -4.91 10.15
C ARG A 64 -5.36 -4.68 10.27
N GLN A 65 -6.00 -5.39 11.21
CA GLN A 65 -7.41 -5.22 11.53
C GLN A 65 -7.63 -3.86 12.22
N ASN A 66 -6.77 -3.53 13.18
CA ASN A 66 -6.65 -2.19 13.75
C ASN A 66 -5.34 -1.57 13.23
N ALA A 67 -5.42 -0.45 12.53
CA ALA A 67 -4.28 0.08 11.78
C ALA A 67 -3.06 0.45 12.66
N ASP A 68 -3.30 0.94 13.87
CA ASP A 68 -2.31 1.35 14.87
C ASP A 68 -1.78 0.19 15.72
N ASP A 69 -2.44 -0.97 15.71
CA ASP A 69 -2.05 -2.14 16.49
C ASP A 69 -1.59 -3.30 15.56
N PRO A 70 -0.27 -3.49 15.36
CA PRO A 70 0.25 -4.59 14.54
C PRO A 70 -0.03 -5.98 15.14
N SER A 71 -0.45 -6.08 16.41
CA SER A 71 -0.82 -7.35 17.04
C SER A 71 -2.29 -7.74 16.82
N SER A 72 -3.10 -6.84 16.26
CA SER A 72 -4.55 -7.05 16.04
C SER A 72 -4.89 -8.13 15.00
N GLY A 73 -3.90 -8.67 14.30
CA GLY A 73 -4.09 -9.56 13.15
C GLY A 73 -4.49 -8.79 11.90
N ALA A 74 -4.79 -9.48 10.79
CA ALA A 74 -5.03 -8.86 9.49
C ALA A 74 -6.51 -8.65 9.16
N ILE A 75 -7.33 -9.65 9.48
CA ILE A 75 -8.76 -9.71 9.20
C ILE A 75 -9.38 -10.77 10.11
N ALA A 76 -10.67 -10.63 10.45
CA ALA A 76 -11.37 -11.60 11.27
C ALA A 76 -11.40 -13.00 10.62
N PRO A 77 -11.18 -14.10 11.36
CA PRO A 77 -11.16 -15.46 10.79
C PRO A 77 -12.46 -15.91 10.10
N SER A 78 -13.59 -15.27 10.41
CA SER A 78 -14.87 -15.54 9.73
C SER A 78 -14.90 -15.03 8.29
N HIS A 79 -14.06 -14.04 7.94
CA HIS A 79 -14.04 -13.37 6.64
C HIS A 79 -13.32 -14.22 5.58
N ARG A 80 -13.87 -15.41 5.33
CA ARG A 80 -13.40 -16.33 4.30
C ARG A 80 -13.68 -15.76 2.91
N GLY A 81 -12.70 -15.79 2.03
CA GLY A 81 -12.90 -15.43 0.63
C GLY A 81 -11.61 -15.20 -0.15
N PRO A 82 -11.72 -14.82 -1.42
CA PRO A 82 -10.59 -14.63 -2.32
C PRO A 82 -9.86 -13.30 -2.05
N CYS A 83 -8.65 -13.19 -2.60
CA CYS A 83 -7.96 -11.92 -2.75
C CYS A 83 -7.43 -11.74 -4.18
N ALA A 84 -7.25 -10.49 -4.58
CA ALA A 84 -6.65 -10.13 -5.86
C ALA A 84 -5.78 -8.87 -5.73
N VAL A 85 -4.82 -8.72 -6.63
CA VAL A 85 -4.00 -7.52 -6.75
C VAL A 85 -4.00 -7.04 -8.18
N TYR A 86 -4.20 -5.74 -8.35
CA TYR A 86 -4.27 -5.06 -9.64
C TYR A 86 -3.25 -3.93 -9.69
N MET A 87 -2.86 -3.57 -10.91
CA MET A 87 -2.10 -2.36 -11.18
C MET A 87 -2.82 -1.49 -12.20
N LYS A 88 -2.60 -0.18 -12.13
CA LYS A 88 -3.07 0.81 -13.10
C LYS A 88 -2.01 1.87 -13.29
N ARG A 89 -1.63 2.13 -14.54
CA ARG A 89 -0.71 3.23 -14.86
C ARG A 89 -1.42 4.57 -14.71
N VAL A 90 -0.73 5.55 -14.14
CA VAL A 90 -1.20 6.94 -14.01
C VAL A 90 -0.14 7.92 -14.53
N ALA A 91 -0.54 9.15 -14.84
CA ALA A 91 0.38 10.16 -15.35
C ALA A 91 1.31 10.74 -14.26
N ASP A 92 0.80 10.84 -13.02
CA ASP A 92 1.53 11.28 -11.84
C ASP A 92 0.78 10.81 -10.59
N ALA A 93 1.35 9.86 -9.84
CA ALA A 93 0.66 9.30 -8.68
C ALA A 93 0.55 10.27 -7.49
N THR A 94 1.26 11.40 -7.52
CA THR A 94 1.27 12.43 -6.45
C THR A 94 0.39 13.65 -6.74
N ALA A 95 -0.11 13.80 -7.98
CA ALA A 95 -0.96 14.93 -8.35
C ALA A 95 -2.39 14.78 -7.80
N SER A 96 -3.12 15.86 -7.53
CA SER A 96 -4.51 15.77 -7.05
C SER A 96 -5.46 15.18 -8.11
N HIS A 97 -6.46 14.41 -7.68
CA HIS A 97 -7.37 13.70 -8.60
C HIS A 97 -8.83 13.85 -8.21
N ALA A 98 -9.62 14.34 -9.15
CA ALA A 98 -11.05 14.04 -9.24
C ALA A 98 -11.46 13.65 -10.67
N SER A 99 -10.51 13.56 -11.62
CA SER A 99 -10.74 13.18 -13.02
C SER A 99 -9.43 12.97 -13.81
N GLY A 100 -9.53 12.36 -15.00
CA GLY A 100 -8.44 12.31 -16.00
C GLY A 100 -7.51 11.10 -15.90
N ALA A 101 -6.30 11.22 -16.45
CA ALA A 101 -5.29 10.15 -16.59
C ALA A 101 -4.66 9.64 -15.26
N ASN A 102 -5.33 9.93 -14.16
CA ASN A 102 -4.80 10.06 -12.83
C ASN A 102 -5.85 9.65 -11.78
N ALA A 103 -7.14 9.63 -12.17
CA ALA A 103 -8.22 9.08 -11.35
C ALA A 103 -7.99 7.59 -11.07
N ALA A 104 -8.22 7.18 -9.83
CA ALA A 104 -8.19 5.78 -9.44
C ALA A 104 -9.36 5.02 -10.09
N ALA A 105 -10.58 5.55 -9.93
CA ALA A 105 -11.79 5.01 -10.52
C ALA A 105 -11.80 5.15 -12.05
N GLY A 106 -12.34 4.15 -12.72
CA GLY A 106 -12.47 4.08 -14.17
C GLY A 106 -11.51 3.08 -14.82
N PRO A 107 -11.22 3.25 -16.13
CA PRO A 107 -10.46 2.28 -16.92
C PRO A 107 -8.98 2.23 -16.54
N GLY A 108 -8.28 1.20 -17.01
CA GLY A 108 -6.81 1.08 -16.95
C GLY A 108 -6.29 0.06 -15.94
N TRP A 109 -7.18 -0.64 -15.23
CA TRP A 109 -6.79 -1.67 -14.26
C TRP A 109 -6.52 -3.01 -14.94
N PHE A 110 -5.43 -3.67 -14.57
CA PHE A 110 -5.15 -5.05 -14.96
C PHE A 110 -4.74 -5.86 -13.74
N LYS A 111 -5.16 -7.12 -13.69
CA LYS A 111 -4.90 -8.03 -12.57
C LYS A 111 -3.48 -8.59 -12.70
N ILE A 112 -2.70 -8.56 -11.62
CA ILE A 112 -1.33 -9.12 -11.58
C ILE A 112 -1.24 -10.39 -10.74
N TRP A 113 -2.23 -10.63 -9.87
CA TRP A 113 -2.27 -11.81 -9.02
C TRP A 113 -3.69 -12.03 -8.48
N GLU A 114 -4.04 -13.30 -8.22
CA GLU A 114 -5.26 -13.70 -7.51
C GLU A 114 -5.09 -15.04 -6.80
N LEU A 115 -5.89 -15.26 -5.76
CA LEU A 115 -6.10 -16.57 -5.16
C LEU A 115 -7.51 -16.62 -4.53
N ASP A 116 -8.24 -17.71 -4.76
CA ASP A 116 -9.55 -17.98 -4.15
C ASP A 116 -9.46 -18.99 -2.99
N TYR A 117 -9.84 -20.24 -3.22
CA TYR A 117 -9.65 -21.38 -2.33
C TYR A 117 -8.55 -22.30 -2.88
N ASP A 118 -7.49 -22.49 -2.11
CA ASP A 118 -6.44 -23.46 -2.41
C ASP A 118 -6.81 -24.85 -1.88
N SER A 119 -6.98 -25.80 -2.80
CA SER A 119 -7.32 -27.18 -2.45
C SER A 119 -6.17 -27.97 -1.83
N ALA A 120 -4.92 -27.49 -1.94
CA ALA A 120 -3.77 -28.18 -1.38
C ALA A 120 -3.60 -27.87 0.12
N SER A 121 -3.74 -26.61 0.51
CA SER A 121 -3.75 -26.17 1.91
C SER A 121 -5.13 -26.25 2.56
N GLU A 122 -6.20 -26.44 1.78
CA GLU A 122 -7.60 -26.39 2.21
C GLU A 122 -8.00 -25.03 2.80
N GLN A 123 -7.40 -23.95 2.30
CA GLN A 123 -7.55 -22.59 2.82
C GLN A 123 -8.04 -21.61 1.74
N TRP A 124 -8.90 -20.68 2.14
CA TRP A 124 -9.15 -19.44 1.40
C TRP A 124 -7.95 -18.51 1.45
N CYS A 125 -7.83 -17.59 0.49
CA CYS A 125 -6.79 -16.57 0.51
C CYS A 125 -6.73 -15.82 1.85
N THR A 126 -7.86 -15.40 2.40
CA THR A 126 -7.89 -14.68 3.68
C THR A 126 -7.38 -15.53 4.85
N GLN A 127 -7.55 -16.85 4.80
CA GLN A 127 -6.99 -17.74 5.81
C GLN A 127 -5.47 -17.91 5.66
N MET A 128 -4.98 -17.98 4.42
CA MET A 128 -3.53 -17.97 4.15
C MET A 128 -2.90 -16.65 4.59
N LEU A 129 -3.59 -15.52 4.37
CA LEU A 129 -3.16 -14.20 4.84
C LEU A 129 -3.03 -14.15 6.37
N ILE A 130 -4.04 -14.65 7.09
CA ILE A 130 -4.00 -14.76 8.57
C ILE A 130 -2.83 -15.65 9.00
N ALA A 131 -2.66 -16.81 8.37
CA ALA A 131 -1.57 -17.74 8.67
C ALA A 131 -0.18 -17.16 8.38
N ASN A 132 -0.09 -16.20 7.46
CA ASN A 132 1.13 -15.48 7.11
C ASN A 132 1.26 -14.12 7.83
N ASN A 133 0.69 -13.99 9.02
CA ASN A 133 0.77 -12.80 9.88
C ASN A 133 0.31 -11.49 9.19
N GLY A 134 -0.62 -11.58 8.24
CA GLY A 134 -1.14 -10.40 7.54
C GLY A 134 -0.27 -9.87 6.42
N PHE A 135 0.70 -10.65 5.94
CA PHE A 135 1.55 -10.28 4.81
C PHE A 135 1.11 -11.01 3.53
N LEU A 136 0.85 -10.24 2.47
CA LEU A 136 0.56 -10.76 1.13
C LEU A 136 1.62 -10.28 0.14
N SER A 137 2.33 -11.20 -0.49
CA SER A 137 3.37 -10.88 -1.47
C SER A 137 2.91 -11.21 -2.90
N VAL A 138 3.27 -10.35 -3.84
CA VAL A 138 3.11 -10.58 -5.28
C VAL A 138 4.35 -10.12 -6.04
N ASP A 139 4.58 -10.68 -7.22
CA ASP A 139 5.67 -10.26 -8.10
C ASP A 139 5.16 -9.23 -9.12
N VAL A 140 5.87 -8.13 -9.25
CA VAL A 140 5.58 -7.11 -10.27
C VAL A 140 5.88 -7.71 -11.66
N PRO A 141 4.91 -7.74 -12.59
CA PRO A 141 5.14 -8.30 -13.92
C PRO A 141 6.31 -7.62 -14.63
N ARG A 142 7.07 -8.42 -15.38
CA ARG A 142 8.06 -7.90 -16.33
C ARG A 142 7.35 -7.26 -17.52
N GLY A 143 8.06 -6.43 -18.27
CA GLY A 143 7.57 -5.86 -19.53
C GLY A 143 6.55 -4.72 -19.40
N LEU A 144 6.21 -4.29 -18.17
CA LEU A 144 5.42 -3.08 -17.95
C LEU A 144 6.21 -1.82 -18.31
N GLU A 145 5.49 -0.80 -18.78
CA GLU A 145 6.07 0.52 -19.07
C GLU A 145 6.57 1.19 -17.78
N ALA A 146 7.74 1.82 -17.80
CA ALA A 146 8.19 2.59 -16.64
C ALA A 146 7.28 3.81 -16.37
N GLY A 147 7.19 4.22 -15.10
CA GLY A 147 6.40 5.37 -14.66
C GLY A 147 5.57 5.11 -13.42
N ASP A 148 4.61 5.99 -13.16
CA ASP A 148 3.75 5.93 -11.98
C ASP A 148 2.60 4.92 -12.14
N TYR A 149 2.37 4.14 -11.08
CA TYR A 149 1.28 3.19 -10.98
C TYR A 149 0.57 3.30 -9.64
N LEU A 150 -0.72 2.99 -9.66
CA LEU A 150 -1.47 2.57 -8.48
C LEU A 150 -1.46 1.05 -8.41
N VAL A 151 -1.24 0.52 -7.20
CA VAL A 151 -1.35 -0.90 -6.90
C VAL A 151 -2.50 -1.11 -5.94
N ARG A 152 -3.54 -1.79 -6.40
CA ARG A 152 -4.78 -2.04 -5.66
C ARG A 152 -4.78 -3.45 -5.11
N THR A 153 -4.95 -3.57 -3.80
CA THR A 153 -5.27 -4.86 -3.15
C THR A 153 -6.77 -4.98 -2.97
N GLU A 154 -7.32 -6.15 -3.21
CA GLU A 154 -8.72 -6.49 -2.98
C GLU A 154 -8.80 -7.74 -2.12
N ILE A 155 -9.52 -7.64 -0.99
CA ILE A 155 -9.93 -8.78 -0.19
C ILE A 155 -11.45 -8.80 -0.18
N LEU A 156 -12.04 -9.93 -0.55
CA LEU A 156 -13.47 -10.13 -0.51
C LEU A 156 -13.83 -11.09 0.62
N ALA A 157 -14.63 -10.64 1.58
CA ALA A 157 -15.19 -11.48 2.62
C ALA A 157 -16.59 -11.94 2.23
N LEU A 158 -16.82 -13.26 2.27
CA LEU A 158 -18.05 -13.89 1.80
C LEU A 158 -18.97 -14.35 2.94
N HIS A 159 -18.67 -13.96 4.19
CA HIS A 159 -19.35 -14.49 5.36
C HIS A 159 -20.85 -14.17 5.41
N ASP A 160 -21.27 -13.06 4.80
CA ASP A 160 -22.67 -12.66 4.65
C ASP A 160 -23.10 -12.49 3.17
N ALA A 161 -22.29 -12.99 2.22
CA ALA A 161 -22.59 -12.91 0.79
C ALA A 161 -23.88 -13.64 0.39
N ASP A 162 -24.30 -14.66 1.14
CA ASP A 162 -25.51 -15.45 0.84
C ASP A 162 -26.78 -14.95 1.57
N LYS A 163 -26.69 -13.85 2.33
CA LYS A 163 -27.81 -13.32 3.11
C LYS A 163 -28.89 -12.68 2.23
N ASN A 164 -29.97 -12.24 2.87
CA ASN A 164 -31.07 -11.54 2.20
C ASN A 164 -31.36 -10.21 2.94
N PRO A 165 -30.92 -9.06 2.41
CA PRO A 165 -30.17 -8.91 1.14
C PRO A 165 -28.74 -9.50 1.21
N PRO A 166 -28.14 -9.93 0.08
CA PRO A 166 -26.74 -10.34 0.02
C PRO A 166 -25.79 -9.23 0.45
N ASP A 167 -24.76 -9.57 1.23
CA ASP A 167 -23.77 -8.61 1.73
C ASP A 167 -22.31 -9.11 1.55
N PRO A 168 -21.80 -9.16 0.31
CA PRO A 168 -20.38 -9.35 0.06
C PRO A 168 -19.57 -8.11 0.47
N GLN A 169 -18.49 -8.31 1.22
CA GLN A 169 -17.72 -7.19 1.79
C GLN A 169 -16.34 -7.07 1.14
N PHE A 170 -16.11 -5.93 0.47
CA PHE A 170 -14.85 -5.63 -0.20
C PHE A 170 -13.97 -4.72 0.66
N PHE A 171 -12.77 -5.21 1.00
CA PHE A 171 -11.71 -4.40 1.62
C PHE A 171 -10.67 -4.08 0.55
N VAL A 172 -10.65 -2.83 0.12
CA VAL A 172 -9.84 -2.36 -0.99
C VAL A 172 -8.95 -1.18 -0.57
N GLY A 173 -7.77 -1.08 -1.17
CA GLY A 173 -6.85 0.03 -0.89
C GLY A 173 -5.73 0.10 -1.92
N CYS A 174 -5.14 1.29 -2.05
CA CYS A 174 -4.12 1.56 -3.07
C CYS A 174 -2.80 2.06 -2.50
N ALA A 175 -1.72 1.55 -3.06
CA ALA A 175 -0.37 2.09 -2.90
C ALA A 175 0.06 2.81 -4.19
N GLN A 176 0.90 3.82 -4.05
CA GLN A 176 1.50 4.60 -5.12
C GLN A 176 2.93 4.12 -5.33
N VAL A 177 3.23 3.62 -6.51
CA VAL A 177 4.55 3.09 -6.84
C VAL A 177 5.10 3.74 -8.09
N PHE A 178 6.41 3.87 -8.15
CA PHE A 178 7.11 4.29 -9.36
C PHE A 178 7.89 3.10 -9.90
N LEU A 179 7.51 2.60 -11.07
CA LEU A 179 8.23 1.55 -11.76
C LEU A 179 9.42 2.14 -12.52
N GLU A 180 10.63 1.87 -12.05
CA GLU A 180 11.86 2.24 -12.74
C GLU A 180 12.03 1.43 -14.03
N SER A 181 12.74 2.00 -15.01
CA SER A 181 13.30 1.17 -16.09
C SER A 181 14.44 0.33 -15.52
N GLY A 182 14.42 -1.01 -15.69
CA GLY A 182 15.43 -1.87 -15.07
C GLY A 182 16.86 -1.56 -15.54
N GLY A 183 17.80 -1.45 -14.61
CA GLY A 183 19.22 -1.20 -14.91
C GLY A 183 20.03 -2.49 -15.03
N GLY A 184 20.81 -2.63 -16.11
CA GLY A 184 21.79 -3.69 -16.34
C GLY A 184 21.91 -4.09 -17.81
N GLY A 185 22.86 -3.47 -18.54
CA GLY A 185 23.06 -3.56 -19.99
C GLY A 185 22.91 -4.94 -20.62
N VAL A 186 21.90 -5.12 -21.48
CA VAL A 186 21.83 -5.96 -22.69
C VAL A 186 20.47 -5.74 -23.39
N ASP A 187 20.43 -5.97 -24.70
CA ASP A 187 19.45 -5.46 -25.67
C ASP A 187 17.99 -5.93 -25.55
N GLY A 188 17.06 -4.98 -25.77
CA GLY A 188 15.76 -5.14 -26.45
C GLY A 188 14.57 -5.75 -25.67
N VAL A 189 13.47 -4.99 -25.53
CA VAL A 189 12.15 -5.48 -25.04
C VAL A 189 10.99 -4.75 -25.69
N LEU A 190 9.90 -5.49 -25.91
CA LEU A 190 8.56 -5.00 -26.20
C LEU A 190 7.87 -4.54 -24.90
N VAL A 191 7.58 -3.25 -24.74
CA VAL A 191 6.66 -2.78 -23.68
C VAL A 191 5.31 -3.42 -23.95
N GLU A 192 4.81 -4.21 -23.01
CA GLU A 192 3.50 -4.84 -23.11
C GLU A 192 2.45 -3.93 -22.51
N GLN A 193 1.32 -3.80 -23.20
CA GLN A 193 0.13 -3.11 -22.72
C GLN A 193 -0.86 -4.19 -22.28
N PRO A 194 -1.04 -4.42 -20.96
CA PRO A 194 -2.02 -5.38 -20.47
C PRO A 194 -3.41 -5.05 -20.98
N GLU A 195 -4.25 -6.06 -21.20
CA GLU A 195 -5.68 -5.82 -21.35
C GLU A 195 -6.22 -5.27 -20.02
N THR A 196 -6.94 -4.16 -20.10
CA THR A 196 -7.42 -3.45 -18.92
C THR A 196 -8.94 -3.49 -18.80
N VAL A 197 -9.42 -3.47 -17.57
CA VAL A 197 -10.83 -3.29 -17.22
C VAL A 197 -11.04 -1.92 -16.55
N SER A 198 -12.30 -1.55 -16.37
CA SER A 198 -12.70 -0.45 -15.50
C SER A 198 -13.00 -0.97 -14.10
N ILE A 199 -12.51 -0.27 -13.07
CA ILE A 199 -12.91 -0.47 -11.68
C ILE A 199 -13.41 0.87 -11.15
N SER A 200 -14.70 0.96 -10.86
CA SER A 200 -15.50 2.14 -10.52
C SER A 200 -16.89 1.70 -10.02
N GLU A 201 -17.78 2.64 -9.74
CA GLU A 201 -19.23 2.40 -9.66
C GLU A 201 -19.72 1.59 -10.87
N GLY A 202 -20.61 0.63 -10.63
CA GLY A 202 -21.12 -0.32 -11.61
C GLY A 202 -20.15 -1.41 -12.07
N THR A 203 -18.96 -1.54 -11.47
CA THR A 203 -18.00 -2.61 -11.86
C THR A 203 -18.46 -3.99 -11.41
N TYR A 204 -19.05 -4.06 -10.23
CA TYR A 204 -19.57 -5.28 -9.65
C TYR A 204 -21.03 -5.06 -9.29
N ASP A 205 -21.82 -6.13 -9.45
CA ASP A 205 -23.20 -6.19 -9.01
C ASP A 205 -23.47 -7.57 -8.37
N LEU A 206 -24.62 -7.69 -7.71
CA LEU A 206 -25.00 -8.93 -7.02
C LEU A 206 -25.44 -10.06 -7.98
N GLU A 207 -25.50 -9.83 -9.29
CA GLU A 207 -25.72 -10.89 -10.28
C GLU A 207 -24.44 -11.70 -10.54
N VAL A 208 -23.26 -11.16 -10.18
CA VAL A 208 -22.00 -11.89 -10.22
C VAL A 208 -22.07 -13.07 -9.24
N PRO A 209 -22.02 -14.34 -9.71
CA PRO A 209 -22.26 -15.50 -8.84
C PRO A 209 -21.27 -15.62 -7.67
N GLY A 210 -20.05 -15.12 -7.83
CA GLY A 210 -19.01 -15.12 -6.79
C GLY A 210 -19.30 -14.18 -5.62
N LEU A 211 -20.22 -13.22 -5.80
CA LEU A 211 -20.60 -12.22 -4.81
C LEU A 211 -21.84 -12.60 -4.00
N THR A 212 -22.47 -13.72 -4.36
CA THR A 212 -23.60 -14.31 -3.62
C THR A 212 -23.32 -15.75 -3.17
N PHE A 213 -22.04 -16.13 -3.14
CA PHE A 213 -21.59 -17.49 -2.82
C PHE A 213 -21.78 -17.83 -1.34
N ASN A 214 -22.47 -18.93 -1.04
CA ASN A 214 -22.57 -19.45 0.33
C ASN A 214 -21.29 -20.20 0.73
N VAL A 215 -20.42 -19.51 1.48
CA VAL A 215 -19.12 -20.01 1.93
C VAL A 215 -19.18 -21.14 2.97
N TYR A 216 -20.37 -21.44 3.51
CA TYR A 216 -20.56 -22.46 4.55
C TYR A 216 -21.16 -23.77 4.00
N GLU A 217 -22.03 -23.68 3.00
CA GLU A 217 -22.76 -24.84 2.46
C GLU A 217 -22.25 -25.29 1.09
N SER A 218 -21.61 -24.40 0.32
CA SER A 218 -21.10 -24.72 -1.01
C SER A 218 -19.72 -25.38 -0.93
N ASP A 219 -19.38 -26.21 -1.93
CA ASP A 219 -18.01 -26.71 -2.07
C ASP A 219 -17.08 -25.53 -2.43
N PRO A 220 -16.11 -25.14 -1.58
CA PRO A 220 -15.25 -24.00 -1.84
C PRO A 220 -14.39 -24.16 -3.12
N LYS A 221 -14.19 -25.40 -3.59
CA LYS A 221 -13.48 -25.68 -4.86
C LYS A 221 -14.25 -25.25 -6.09
N THR A 222 -15.53 -24.96 -5.94
CA THR A 222 -16.43 -24.53 -7.02
C THR A 222 -16.64 -23.02 -7.06
N TYR A 223 -15.91 -22.27 -6.23
CA TYR A 223 -16.03 -20.82 -6.17
C TYR A 223 -15.87 -20.18 -7.57
N PRO A 224 -16.88 -19.44 -8.06
CA PRO A 224 -16.83 -18.82 -9.38
C PRO A 224 -16.04 -17.51 -9.32
N MET A 225 -14.71 -17.63 -9.38
CA MET A 225 -13.80 -16.48 -9.43
C MET A 225 -14.15 -15.54 -10.60
N PHE A 226 -14.03 -14.24 -10.38
CA PHE A 226 -14.46 -13.20 -11.32
C PHE A 226 -13.34 -12.17 -11.62
N GLY A 227 -13.66 -11.23 -12.51
CA GLY A 227 -12.74 -10.22 -13.01
C GLY A 227 -11.86 -10.73 -14.17
N PRO A 228 -10.94 -9.89 -14.68
CA PRO A 228 -10.09 -10.26 -15.80
C PRO A 228 -9.10 -11.36 -15.40
N PRO A 229 -8.54 -12.11 -16.36
CA PRO A 229 -7.43 -13.02 -16.08
C PRO A 229 -6.20 -12.27 -15.57
N VAL A 230 -5.35 -12.96 -14.81
CA VAL A 230 -4.04 -12.44 -14.42
C VAL A 230 -3.20 -12.15 -15.65
N PHE A 231 -2.65 -10.94 -15.76
CA PHE A 231 -1.70 -10.56 -16.78
C PHE A 231 -0.43 -11.42 -16.66
N LYS A 232 -0.11 -12.13 -17.73
CA LYS A 232 1.10 -12.93 -17.84
C LYS A 232 2.00 -12.30 -18.90
N PRO A 233 3.17 -11.75 -18.52
CA PRO A 233 4.11 -11.25 -19.51
C PRO A 233 4.60 -12.39 -20.38
N ARG A 234 4.94 -12.11 -21.63
CA ARG A 234 5.50 -13.11 -22.53
C ARG A 234 6.84 -13.60 -21.99
N ASP A 235 7.18 -14.86 -22.27
CA ASP A 235 8.45 -15.45 -21.81
C ASP A 235 9.68 -14.73 -22.38
N ASP A 236 9.53 -14.04 -23.51
CA ASP A 236 10.56 -13.22 -24.17
C ASP A 236 10.53 -11.74 -23.79
N ALA A 237 9.66 -11.32 -22.86
CA ALA A 237 9.69 -9.99 -22.27
C ALA A 237 10.95 -9.83 -21.41
N ARG A 238 12.02 -9.28 -22.00
CA ARG A 238 13.27 -8.96 -21.30
C ARG A 238 13.13 -7.64 -20.53
N VAL A 239 14.20 -7.11 -19.92
CA VAL A 239 14.21 -5.82 -19.22
C VAL A 239 15.09 -4.84 -20.02
N GLN A 240 14.57 -3.67 -20.39
CA GLN A 240 15.30 -2.71 -21.23
C GLN A 240 16.35 -1.96 -20.42
N ASN A 241 17.51 -1.70 -21.04
CA ASN A 241 18.33 -0.56 -20.66
C ASN A 241 17.99 0.60 -21.57
N ASN A 242 17.37 1.63 -21.02
CA ASN A 242 17.44 2.94 -21.63
C ASN A 242 18.81 3.54 -21.31
N ASN A 243 19.44 4.19 -22.30
CA ASN A 243 20.63 5.03 -22.08
C ASN A 243 20.34 6.15 -21.07
N ASP A 244 19.06 6.56 -20.97
CA ASP A 244 18.52 7.41 -19.91
C ASP A 244 17.44 6.63 -19.14
N PRO A 245 17.79 5.96 -18.01
CA PRO A 245 16.82 5.23 -17.23
C PRO A 245 15.71 6.16 -16.72
N VAL A 246 14.46 5.73 -16.89
CA VAL A 246 13.30 6.40 -16.30
C VAL A 246 13.38 6.18 -14.79
N LYS A 247 13.67 7.26 -14.07
CA LYS A 247 13.90 7.28 -12.62
C LYS A 247 12.83 8.08 -11.92
N GLN A 248 12.58 7.71 -10.67
CA GLN A 248 11.66 8.43 -9.82
C GLN A 248 12.19 9.84 -9.55
N THR A 249 11.42 10.86 -9.91
CA THR A 249 11.75 12.27 -9.61
C THR A 249 10.72 12.95 -8.71
N LYS A 250 9.58 12.31 -8.49
CA LYS A 250 8.46 12.78 -7.66
C LYS A 250 8.16 11.74 -6.59
N GLY A 251 7.54 12.17 -5.49
CA GLY A 251 7.19 11.27 -4.40
C GLY A 251 8.36 10.72 -3.59
N LEU A 252 9.56 11.28 -3.79
CA LEU A 252 10.77 10.90 -3.06
C LEU A 252 10.66 11.30 -1.59
N ARG A 253 11.46 10.62 -0.74
CA ARG A 253 11.71 11.09 0.62
C ARG A 253 12.26 12.51 0.56
N PRO A 254 11.64 13.49 1.25
CA PRO A 254 12.17 14.85 1.27
C PRO A 254 13.64 14.84 1.67
N ALA A 255 14.46 15.62 0.96
CA ALA A 255 15.85 15.79 1.34
C ALA A 255 15.93 16.49 2.71
N GLY A 256 16.81 16.03 3.59
CA GLY A 256 16.91 16.55 4.96
C GLY A 256 15.81 16.05 5.90
N CYS A 257 15.06 15.03 5.48
CA CYS A 257 14.10 14.35 6.34
C CYS A 257 14.80 13.70 7.54
N VAL A 258 14.55 14.20 8.74
CA VAL A 258 15.13 13.70 10.01
C VAL A 258 14.17 12.81 10.78
N LEU A 259 12.87 12.82 10.47
CA LEU A 259 11.91 11.88 11.05
C LEU A 259 10.77 11.63 10.08
N GLU A 260 10.71 10.43 9.50
CA GLU A 260 9.64 10.00 8.60
C GLU A 260 8.59 9.22 9.37
N ARG A 261 7.40 9.79 9.52
CA ARG A 261 6.28 9.07 10.14
C ARG A 261 5.53 8.22 9.14
N ASP A 262 5.21 8.84 8.02
CA ASP A 262 4.38 8.34 6.92
C ASP A 262 4.73 9.16 5.68
N ASN A 263 3.74 9.74 4.99
CA ASN A 263 3.97 10.72 3.94
C ASN A 263 4.43 12.09 4.48
N TRP A 264 4.33 12.33 5.79
CA TRP A 264 4.91 13.49 6.48
C TRP A 264 6.34 13.20 6.94
N CYS A 265 7.18 14.23 6.88
CA CYS A 265 8.51 14.19 7.47
C CYS A 265 8.87 15.49 8.17
N ALA A 266 9.50 15.39 9.35
CA ALA A 266 10.17 16.51 9.98
C ALA A 266 11.50 16.82 9.29
N VAL A 267 11.85 18.09 9.20
CA VAL A 267 13.16 18.58 8.77
C VAL A 267 13.86 19.28 9.92
N GLU A 268 15.19 19.31 9.87
CA GLU A 268 15.98 20.00 10.88
C GLU A 268 15.60 21.49 10.98
N VAL A 269 15.55 22.00 12.21
CA VAL A 269 15.26 23.42 12.45
C VAL A 269 16.43 24.30 12.02
N PRO A 270 16.23 25.60 11.73
CA PRO A 270 17.33 26.49 11.36
C PRO A 270 18.45 26.53 12.40
N GLU A 271 19.70 26.64 11.93
CA GLU A 271 20.84 26.89 12.82
C GLU A 271 20.66 28.22 13.57
N TYR A 272 21.02 28.22 14.86
CA TYR A 272 20.89 29.36 15.75
C TYR A 272 22.18 29.63 16.52
N SER A 273 22.47 30.91 16.75
CA SER A 273 23.66 31.40 17.47
C SER A 273 23.35 32.56 18.44
N SER A 274 22.06 32.86 18.65
CA SER A 274 21.58 33.91 19.54
C SER A 274 20.25 33.52 20.18
N GLU A 275 19.89 34.19 21.28
CA GLU A 275 18.64 33.92 22.01
C GLU A 275 17.40 34.00 21.09
N THR A 276 17.30 35.05 20.29
CA THR A 276 16.20 35.23 19.34
C THR A 276 16.12 34.08 18.34
N GLN A 277 17.25 33.68 17.75
CA GLN A 277 17.28 32.59 16.78
C GLN A 277 16.95 31.24 17.44
N CYS A 278 17.32 31.02 18.70
CA CYS A 278 16.97 29.81 19.44
C CYS A 278 15.45 29.68 19.58
N TRP A 279 14.78 30.77 19.98
CA TRP A 279 13.33 30.77 20.11
C TRP A 279 12.60 30.70 18.76
N GLU A 280 13.15 31.28 17.69
CA GLU A 280 12.64 31.09 16.32
C GLU A 280 12.74 29.62 15.87
N ALA A 281 13.85 28.94 16.18
CA ALA A 281 14.02 27.52 15.90
C ALA A 281 13.08 26.64 16.74
N SER A 282 12.84 27.00 18.01
CA SER A 282 11.84 26.35 18.87
C SER A 282 10.43 26.48 18.28
N GLU A 283 10.04 27.68 17.84
CA GLU A 283 8.74 27.91 17.21
C GLU A 283 8.57 27.07 15.94
N ASP A 284 9.60 26.98 15.10
CA ASP A 284 9.60 26.10 13.93
C ASP A 284 9.44 24.62 14.31
N CYS A 285 10.19 24.14 15.32
CA CYS A 285 10.08 22.77 15.81
C CYS A 285 8.65 22.43 16.25
N TRP A 286 8.06 23.30 17.06
CA TRP A 286 6.69 23.14 17.55
C TRP A 286 5.65 23.27 16.44
N GLY A 287 5.90 24.11 15.44
CA GLY A 287 5.12 24.18 14.21
C GLY A 287 5.06 22.83 13.49
N GLN A 288 6.22 22.18 13.30
CA GLN A 288 6.31 20.84 12.72
C GLN A 288 5.63 19.78 13.61
N SER A 289 5.81 19.85 14.94
CA SER A 289 5.15 18.97 15.91
C SER A 289 3.62 19.04 15.81
N ASN A 290 3.06 20.25 15.71
CA ASN A 290 1.63 20.46 15.54
C ASN A 290 1.10 19.81 14.26
N VAL A 291 1.85 19.87 13.15
CA VAL A 291 1.47 19.16 11.91
C VAL A 291 1.48 17.65 12.12
N CYS A 292 2.49 17.11 12.80
CA CYS A 292 2.53 15.68 13.13
C CYS A 292 1.29 15.26 13.91
N TRP A 293 0.97 15.93 15.01
CA TRP A 293 -0.16 15.54 15.87
C TRP A 293 -1.54 15.76 15.24
N SER A 294 -1.67 16.68 14.28
CA SER A 294 -2.96 17.01 13.63
C SER A 294 -3.26 16.23 12.36
N THR A 295 -2.26 15.55 11.78
CA THR A 295 -2.40 14.81 10.52
C THR A 295 -1.99 13.34 10.56
N PRO A 296 -2.06 12.61 11.70
CA PRO A 296 -1.63 11.22 11.72
C PRO A 296 -2.54 10.34 10.86
N PRO A 297 -1.96 9.34 10.17
CA PRO A 297 -2.74 8.28 9.55
C PRO A 297 -3.33 7.37 10.65
N PRO A 298 -4.29 6.49 10.31
CA PRO A 298 -4.81 5.48 11.23
C PRO A 298 -3.77 4.54 11.83
N THR A 299 -2.58 4.43 11.23
CA THR A 299 -1.46 3.67 11.81
C THR A 299 -0.84 4.33 13.04
N GLY A 300 -1.33 5.51 13.44
CA GLY A 300 -1.01 6.15 14.71
C GLY A 300 -0.01 7.28 14.62
N ASN A 301 0.32 7.82 15.79
CA ASN A 301 1.11 9.04 15.98
C ASN A 301 2.30 8.84 16.92
N ALA A 302 2.69 7.59 17.22
CA ALA A 302 3.78 7.29 18.15
C ALA A 302 5.10 8.00 17.77
N LEU A 303 5.36 8.19 16.47
CA LEU A 303 6.55 8.90 16.01
C LEU A 303 6.49 10.42 16.29
N CYS A 304 5.31 11.01 16.48
CA CYS A 304 5.18 12.41 16.86
C CYS A 304 5.72 12.70 18.27
N GLU A 305 5.76 11.71 19.16
CA GLU A 305 6.39 11.82 20.49
C GLU A 305 7.90 12.06 20.36
N ILE A 306 8.56 11.37 19.43
CA ILE A 306 10.01 11.52 19.18
C ILE A 306 10.34 12.96 18.77
N TRP A 307 9.54 13.55 17.89
CA TRP A 307 9.73 14.94 17.47
C TRP A 307 9.40 15.93 18.59
N GLN A 308 8.33 15.68 19.34
CA GLN A 308 7.95 16.51 20.48
C GLN A 308 9.04 16.55 21.54
N ASP A 309 9.65 15.41 21.86
CA ASP A 309 10.78 15.34 22.79
C ASP A 309 11.99 16.15 22.31
N ARG A 310 12.21 16.19 21.00
CA ARG A 310 13.24 17.05 20.39
C ARG A 310 12.92 18.54 20.62
N CYS A 311 11.68 18.96 20.41
CA CYS A 311 11.28 20.34 20.65
C CYS A 311 11.39 20.73 22.13
N HIS A 312 11.09 19.81 23.05
CA HIS A 312 11.32 20.02 24.47
C HIS A 312 12.81 20.22 24.81
N ARG A 313 13.72 19.43 24.23
CA ARG A 313 15.17 19.64 24.42
C ARG A 313 15.62 21.01 23.89
N LEU A 314 15.09 21.44 22.75
CA LEU A 314 15.37 22.75 22.18
C LEU A 314 14.88 23.90 23.09
N ASP A 315 13.69 23.78 23.68
CA ASP A 315 13.21 24.74 24.68
C ASP A 315 14.14 24.81 25.89
N GLU A 316 14.60 23.65 26.39
CA GLU A 316 15.53 23.58 27.52
C GLU A 316 16.86 24.28 27.21
N ASP A 317 17.37 24.18 25.99
CA ASP A 317 18.56 24.90 25.53
C ASP A 317 18.33 26.41 25.55
N CYS A 318 17.21 26.89 24.99
CA CYS A 318 16.89 28.31 24.96
C CYS A 318 16.70 28.89 26.36
N ILE A 319 16.00 28.18 27.25
CA ILE A 319 15.79 28.57 28.66
C ILE A 319 17.12 28.62 29.44
N SER A 320 18.02 27.67 29.16
CA SER A 320 19.30 27.55 29.88
C SER A 320 20.39 28.52 29.38
N GLY A 321 20.10 29.36 28.38
CA GLY A 321 21.10 30.25 27.77
C GLY A 321 22.04 29.55 26.79
N ARG A 322 21.73 28.32 26.34
CA ARG A 322 22.50 27.57 25.34
C ARG A 322 22.00 27.92 23.94
N TRP A 323 22.36 29.11 23.46
CA TRP A 323 21.84 29.63 22.19
C TRP A 323 22.72 29.29 20.99
N THR A 324 23.27 28.09 20.92
CA THR A 324 24.04 27.62 19.77
C THR A 324 23.63 26.20 19.42
N GLY A 325 23.10 25.98 18.21
CA GLY A 325 22.56 24.70 17.77
C GLY A 325 21.82 24.79 16.43
N PRO A 326 20.93 23.85 16.09
CA PRO A 326 20.64 22.62 16.84
C PRO A 326 21.85 21.66 16.81
N GLU A 327 21.93 20.76 17.79
CA GLU A 327 22.80 19.58 17.66
C GLU A 327 22.28 18.70 16.52
N GLN A 328 23.15 18.37 15.57
CA GLN A 328 22.80 17.51 14.44
C GLN A 328 22.64 16.07 14.94
N GLU A 329 21.39 15.62 15.12
CA GLU A 329 21.09 14.26 15.61
C GLU A 329 20.91 13.23 14.48
N GLY A 330 20.89 13.66 13.21
CA GLY A 330 20.71 12.76 12.05
C GLY A 330 19.27 12.28 11.87
N ASP A 331 19.10 11.06 11.35
CA ASP A 331 17.78 10.45 11.13
C ASP A 331 17.25 9.81 12.42
N LEU A 332 16.23 10.41 13.00
CA LEU A 332 15.52 9.99 14.20
C LEU A 332 14.46 8.91 13.92
N THR A 333 14.21 8.57 12.65
CA THR A 333 13.24 7.53 12.29
C THR A 333 13.70 6.19 12.86
N PRO A 334 12.91 5.54 13.74
CA PRO A 334 13.25 4.23 14.26
C PRO A 334 13.45 3.21 13.13
N GLU A 335 14.30 2.21 13.38
CA GLU A 335 14.48 1.11 12.45
C GLU A 335 13.14 0.42 12.17
N LYS A 336 12.78 0.33 10.90
CA LYS A 336 11.52 -0.27 10.47
C LYS A 336 11.66 -1.79 10.49
N PRO A 337 10.76 -2.53 11.16
CA PRO A 337 10.86 -3.99 11.20
C PRO A 337 10.71 -4.60 9.80
N GLY A 338 11.42 -5.69 9.55
CA GLY A 338 11.27 -6.47 8.30
C GLY A 338 9.88 -7.11 8.17
N VAL A 339 9.66 -7.85 7.09
CA VAL A 339 8.42 -8.59 6.85
C VAL A 339 8.20 -9.61 7.97
N GLY A 340 7.04 -9.55 8.64
CA GLY A 340 6.72 -10.42 9.78
C GLY A 340 6.19 -11.82 9.41
N GLY A 341 6.11 -12.13 8.11
CA GLY A 341 5.66 -13.41 7.54
C GLY A 341 6.57 -13.88 6.40
N SER A 342 6.17 -14.96 5.72
CA SER A 342 6.82 -15.37 4.47
C SER A 342 6.56 -14.36 3.36
N MET A 343 7.55 -14.21 2.49
CA MET A 343 7.45 -13.43 1.26
C MET A 343 7.10 -14.29 0.03
N ASP A 344 6.83 -15.58 0.24
CA ASP A 344 6.41 -16.46 -0.85
C ASP A 344 5.06 -16.00 -1.40
N VAL A 345 4.98 -15.85 -2.72
CA VAL A 345 3.72 -15.56 -3.38
C VAL A 345 2.80 -16.76 -3.19
N PHE A 346 1.61 -16.55 -2.64
CA PHE A 346 0.67 -17.65 -2.50
C PHE A 346 0.27 -18.16 -3.88
N THR A 347 0.29 -19.49 -4.04
CA THR A 347 -0.09 -20.17 -5.27
C THR A 347 -1.10 -21.26 -4.95
N LYS A 348 -2.09 -21.47 -5.82
CA LYS A 348 -2.91 -22.68 -5.76
C LYS A 348 -2.01 -23.90 -5.95
N GLY A 349 -1.98 -24.79 -4.97
CA GLY A 349 -1.29 -26.07 -5.11
C GLY A 349 -2.09 -27.03 -5.98
N GLU A 350 -1.42 -27.90 -6.71
CA GLU A 350 -2.08 -29.04 -7.33
C GLU A 350 -2.53 -30.01 -6.22
N SER A 351 -3.82 -30.34 -6.18
CA SER A 351 -4.32 -31.34 -5.22
C SER A 351 -3.52 -32.62 -5.44
N ARG A 352 -2.80 -33.09 -4.42
CA ARG A 352 -2.17 -34.42 -4.48
C ARG A 352 -3.29 -35.43 -4.68
N ARG A 353 -3.49 -35.91 -5.91
CA ARG A 353 -4.27 -37.12 -6.16
C ARG A 353 -3.62 -38.20 -5.29
N LYS A 354 -4.31 -38.63 -4.24
CA LYS A 354 -3.98 -39.89 -3.57
C LYS A 354 -4.09 -40.95 -4.66
N SER A 355 -2.95 -41.37 -5.20
CA SER A 355 -2.85 -42.58 -6.01
C SER A 355 -3.30 -43.73 -5.11
N GLY A 356 -4.35 -44.42 -5.56
CA GLY A 356 -5.16 -45.34 -4.76
C GLY A 356 -4.49 -46.63 -4.31
#